data_AF-A0A8T7EVZ8-F1
#
_entry.id   AF-A0A8T7EVZ8-F1
#
_cell.length_a   1.000
_cell.length_b   1.000
_cell.length_c   1.000
_cell.angle_alpha   90.00
_cell.angle_beta   90.00
_cell.angle_gamma   90.00
#
_symmetry.space_group_name_H-M   'P 1'
#
loop_
_entity.id
_entity.type
_entity.pdbx_description
1 polymer ?
#
loop_
_entity_poly.entity_id
_entity_poly.type
_entity_poly.pdbx_seq_one_letter_code
_entity_poly.pdbx_strand_id
1 'polypeptide(L)'
;MAGNRDAYTDYMNAGHDAAWEQNWEAAIDHYGRAVKEFENDGDARLHLGLALLRADRLNEALREMERAQQLVPDDPSAAENAAEVLETWWGATAKPRRNTCMWPRRILCCATSTRRSSTGSAPPV
;
A
#
# COMPACT_ATOMS: atom_id res chain seq x y z
N MET A 1 -5.74 -26.19 -2.92
CA MET A 1 -4.52 -26.63 -2.23
C MET A 1 -4.73 -26.29 -0.76
N ALA A 2 -4.78 -27.29 0.11
CA ALA A 2 -4.93 -27.05 1.55
C ALA A 2 -3.53 -26.72 2.08
N GLY A 3 -3.21 -25.43 2.19
CA GLY A 3 -1.98 -24.98 2.83
C GLY A 3 -1.87 -25.56 4.23
N ASN A 4 -0.66 -25.89 4.66
CA ASN A 4 -0.46 -26.46 5.99
C ASN A 4 -0.58 -25.33 7.01
N ARG A 5 -1.72 -25.25 7.70
CA ARG A 5 -1.99 -24.21 8.71
C ARG A 5 -0.93 -24.19 9.81
N ASP A 6 -0.39 -25.35 10.19
CA ASP A 6 0.63 -25.44 11.23
C ASP A 6 1.95 -24.82 10.74
N ALA A 7 2.34 -25.10 9.50
CA ALA A 7 3.52 -24.50 8.88
C ALA A 7 3.37 -22.97 8.72
N TYR A 8 2.18 -22.51 8.34
CA TYR A 8 1.88 -21.08 8.29
C TYR A 8 2.06 -20.41 9.65
N THR A 9 1.49 -21.00 10.71
CA THR A 9 1.59 -20.44 12.06
C THR A 9 3.05 -20.42 12.54
N ASP A 10 3.81 -21.46 12.24
CA ASP A 10 5.26 -21.52 12.54
C ASP A 10 6.02 -20.39 11.85
N TYR A 11 5.80 -20.19 10.54
CA TYR A 11 6.43 -19.11 9.80
C TYR A 11 6.01 -17.71 10.27
N MET A 12 4.74 -17.52 10.65
CA MET A 12 4.27 -16.26 11.21
C MET A 12 4.93 -15.97 12.57
N ASN A 13 5.06 -16.97 13.42
CA ASN A 13 5.73 -16.83 14.72
C ASN A 13 7.22 -16.52 14.54
N ALA A 14 7.91 -17.27 13.68
CA ALA A 14 9.33 -17.02 13.38
C ALA A 14 9.55 -15.63 12.76
N GLY A 15 8.63 -15.16 11.92
CA GLY A 15 8.66 -13.80 11.38
C GLY A 15 8.49 -12.73 12.45
N HIS A 16 7.59 -12.96 13.42
CA HIS A 16 7.43 -12.06 14.56
C HIS A 16 8.70 -12.04 15.40
N ASP A 17 9.24 -13.19 15.79
CA ASP A 17 10.46 -13.29 16.59
C ASP A 17 11.63 -12.56 15.92
N ALA A 18 11.82 -12.77 14.62
CA ALA A 18 12.84 -12.05 13.85
C ALA A 18 12.61 -10.52 13.82
N ALA A 19 11.35 -10.08 13.76
CA ALA A 19 10.99 -8.67 13.84
C ALA A 19 11.26 -8.08 15.25
N TRP A 20 11.06 -8.84 16.33
CA TRP A 20 11.45 -8.46 17.68
C TRP A 20 12.96 -8.29 17.82
N GLU A 21 13.73 -9.16 17.15
CA GLU A 21 15.19 -9.07 17.06
C GLU A 21 15.67 -7.97 16.10
N GLN A 22 14.76 -7.23 15.45
CA GLN A 22 15.04 -6.23 14.42
C GLN A 22 15.78 -6.79 13.19
N ASN A 23 15.75 -8.11 13.00
CA ASN A 23 16.32 -8.78 11.85
C ASN A 23 15.28 -8.83 10.72
N TRP A 24 15.14 -7.69 10.03
CA TRP A 24 14.12 -7.51 9.00
C TRP A 24 14.30 -8.44 7.80
N GLU A 25 15.53 -8.79 7.42
CA GLU A 25 15.78 -9.70 6.30
C GLU A 25 15.29 -11.12 6.58
N ALA A 26 15.53 -11.63 7.79
CA ALA A 26 15.00 -12.93 8.21
C ALA A 26 13.47 -12.89 8.32
N ALA A 27 12.91 -11.81 8.88
CA ALA A 27 11.46 -11.63 8.97
C ALA A 27 10.80 -11.65 7.58
N ILE A 28 11.39 -11.01 6.58
CA ILE A 28 10.91 -11.03 5.19
C ILE A 28 10.90 -12.46 4.63
N ASP A 29 11.92 -13.28 4.88
CA ASP A 29 11.94 -14.68 4.41
C ASP A 29 10.84 -15.51 5.09
N HIS A 30 10.69 -15.38 6.41
CA HIS A 30 9.68 -16.11 7.17
C HIS A 30 8.25 -15.72 6.74
N TYR A 31 7.93 -14.43 6.69
CA TYR A 31 6.62 -13.98 6.20
C TYR A 31 6.40 -14.34 4.72
N GLY A 32 7.45 -14.30 3.89
CA GLY A 32 7.37 -14.74 2.49
C GLY A 32 7.00 -16.22 2.36
N ARG A 33 7.46 -17.09 3.27
CA ARG A 33 7.04 -18.50 3.33
C ARG A 33 5.59 -18.63 3.81
N ALA A 34 5.17 -17.84 4.81
CA ALA A 34 3.78 -17.82 5.26
C ALA A 34 2.81 -17.43 4.13
N VAL A 35 3.16 -16.42 3.32
CA VAL A 35 2.35 -16.00 2.15
C VAL A 35 2.29 -17.08 1.08
N LYS A 36 3.33 -17.91 0.91
CA LYS A 36 3.29 -19.05 -0.04
C LYS A 36 2.33 -20.16 0.40
N GLU A 37 2.21 -20.38 1.71
CA GLU A 37 1.24 -21.35 2.24
C GLU A 37 -0.20 -20.83 2.10
N PHE A 38 -0.42 -19.54 2.37
CA PHE A 38 -1.72 -18.89 2.24
C PHE A 38 -1.63 -17.58 1.48
N GLU A 39 -1.77 -17.68 0.15
CA GLU A 39 -1.68 -16.51 -0.73
C GLU A 39 -2.83 -15.52 -0.53
N ASN A 40 -3.98 -15.97 0.00
CA ASN A 40 -5.16 -15.15 0.25
C ASN A 40 -5.20 -14.56 1.66
N ASP A 41 -4.15 -14.72 2.45
CA ASP A 41 -4.09 -14.13 3.79
C ASP A 41 -3.60 -12.68 3.73
N GLY A 42 -4.47 -11.76 4.13
CA GLY A 42 -4.16 -10.33 4.21
C GLY A 42 -3.17 -10.02 5.33
N ASP A 43 -3.22 -10.75 6.46
CA ASP A 43 -2.39 -10.49 7.62
C ASP A 43 -0.93 -10.81 7.32
N ALA A 44 -0.63 -11.97 6.73
CA ALA A 44 0.75 -12.33 6.40
C ALA A 44 1.40 -11.35 5.39
N ARG A 45 0.63 -10.88 4.40
CA ARG A 45 1.08 -9.85 3.45
C ARG A 45 1.29 -8.50 4.13
N LEU A 46 0.45 -8.17 5.13
CA LEU A 46 0.58 -6.96 5.91
C LEU A 46 1.90 -6.95 6.69
N HIS A 47 2.19 -8.04 7.42
CA HIS A 47 3.42 -8.18 8.19
C HIS A 47 4.66 -8.21 7.29
N LEU A 48 4.58 -8.85 6.11
CA LEU A 48 5.63 -8.80 5.10
C LEU A 48 5.90 -7.36 4.63
N GLY A 49 4.84 -6.58 4.33
CA GLY A 49 4.97 -5.18 3.92
C GLY A 49 5.60 -4.30 5.00
N LEU A 50 5.23 -4.50 6.27
CA LEU A 50 5.85 -3.81 7.41
C LEU A 50 7.34 -4.18 7.57
N ALA A 51 7.68 -5.46 7.44
CA ALA A 51 9.08 -5.88 7.50
C ALA A 51 9.91 -5.26 6.36
N LEU A 52 9.34 -5.18 5.14
CA LEU A 52 9.97 -4.51 3.99
C LEU A 52 10.15 -3.01 4.20
N LEU A 53 9.17 -2.33 4.81
CA LEU A 53 9.27 -0.92 5.18
C LEU A 53 10.45 -0.69 6.14
N ARG A 54 10.58 -1.54 7.16
CA ARG A 54 11.67 -1.45 8.15
C ARG A 54 13.03 -1.84 7.60
N ALA A 55 13.06 -2.65 6.55
CA ALA A 55 14.26 -2.96 5.75
C ALA A 55 14.60 -1.90 4.69
N ASP A 56 13.92 -0.74 4.69
CA ASP A 56 14.10 0.35 3.71
C ASP A 56 13.71 -0.02 2.24
N ARG A 57 13.01 -1.15 2.06
CA ARG A 57 12.55 -1.65 0.75
C ARG A 57 11.16 -1.12 0.39
N LEU A 58 11.05 0.22 0.34
CA LEU A 58 9.79 0.94 0.18
C LEU A 58 8.98 0.55 -1.07
N ASN A 59 9.66 0.31 -2.20
CA ASN A 59 8.98 -0.04 -3.46
C ASN A 59 8.30 -1.41 -3.40
N GLU A 60 8.86 -2.37 -2.66
CA GLU A 60 8.30 -3.70 -2.50
C GLU A 60 7.22 -3.70 -1.42
N ALA A 61 7.45 -2.97 -0.32
CA ALA A 61 6.45 -2.74 0.72
C ALA A 61 5.14 -2.18 0.14
N LEU A 62 5.24 -1.21 -0.77
CA LEU A 62 4.07 -0.61 -1.43
C LEU A 62 3.26 -1.64 -2.23
N ARG A 63 3.93 -2.48 -3.02
CA ARG A 63 3.26 -3.51 -3.84
C ARG A 63 2.53 -4.54 -2.98
N GLU A 64 3.14 -4.95 -1.87
CA GLU A 64 2.50 -5.92 -0.96
C GLU A 64 1.34 -5.29 -0.18
N MET A 65 1.44 -4.01 0.20
CA MET A 65 0.32 -3.26 0.78
C MET A 65 -0.86 -3.10 -0.18
N GLU A 66 -0.61 -2.75 -1.44
CA GLU A 66 -1.65 -2.65 -2.47
C GLU A 66 -2.40 -3.98 -2.65
N ARG A 67 -1.66 -5.09 -2.59
CA ARG A 67 -2.23 -6.43 -2.66
C ARG A 67 -2.99 -6.81 -1.40
N ALA A 68 -2.49 -6.48 -0.21
CA ALA A 68 -3.20 -6.72 1.05
C ALA A 68 -4.55 -5.97 1.07
N GLN A 69 -4.57 -4.71 0.63
CA GLN A 69 -5.79 -3.91 0.52
C GLN A 69 -6.80 -4.49 -0.49
N GLN A 70 -6.33 -5.11 -1.57
CA GLN A 70 -7.22 -5.78 -2.53
C GLN A 70 -7.85 -7.05 -1.96
N LEU A 71 -7.14 -7.76 -1.10
CA LEU A 71 -7.64 -8.99 -0.46
C LEU A 71 -8.65 -8.68 0.64
N VAL A 72 -8.36 -7.67 1.47
CA VAL A 72 -9.22 -7.30 2.61
C VAL A 72 -9.56 -5.81 2.54
N PRO A 73 -10.49 -5.41 1.65
CA PRO A 73 -10.87 -4.00 1.49
C PRO A 73 -11.60 -3.42 2.71
N ASP A 74 -12.10 -4.29 3.61
CA ASP A 74 -12.83 -3.92 4.83
C ASP A 74 -11.93 -3.88 6.07
N ASP A 75 -10.64 -4.26 5.97
CA ASP A 75 -9.73 -4.19 7.11
C ASP A 75 -9.10 -2.79 7.23
N PRO A 76 -9.40 -2.05 8.33
CA PRO A 76 -8.80 -0.74 8.54
C PRO A 76 -7.29 -0.81 8.76
N SER A 77 -6.77 -1.90 9.32
CA SER A 77 -5.34 -2.03 9.63
C SER A 77 -4.49 -2.10 8.37
N ALA A 78 -4.92 -2.80 7.32
CA ALA A 78 -4.25 -2.77 6.01
C ALA A 78 -4.24 -1.35 5.39
N ALA A 79 -5.32 -0.59 5.55
CA ALA A 79 -5.40 0.78 5.03
C ALA A 79 -4.49 1.76 5.81
N GLU A 80 -4.40 1.62 7.14
CA GLU A 80 -3.54 2.43 8.00
C GLU A 80 -2.05 2.18 7.70
N ASN A 81 -1.64 0.92 7.60
CA ASN A 81 -0.25 0.56 7.29
C ASN A 81 0.16 0.97 5.86
N ALA A 82 -0.76 0.89 4.89
CA ALA A 82 -0.51 1.38 3.54
C ALA A 82 -0.30 2.90 3.52
N ALA A 83 -1.04 3.65 4.36
CA ALA A 83 -0.82 5.09 4.50
C ALA A 83 0.58 5.39 5.08
N GLU A 84 1.03 4.65 6.09
CA GLU A 84 2.39 4.81 6.65
C GLU A 84 3.49 4.56 5.60
N VAL A 85 3.36 3.49 4.81
CA VAL A 85 4.30 3.20 3.72
C VAL A 85 4.31 4.33 2.68
N LEU A 86 3.14 4.85 2.34
CA LEU A 86 3.01 5.94 1.37
C LEU A 86 3.56 7.27 1.89
N GLU A 87 3.35 7.61 3.16
CA GLU A 87 3.95 8.80 3.78
C GLU A 87 5.48 8.70 3.77
N THR A 88 6.03 7.51 4.06
CA THR A 88 7.49 7.28 4.03
C THR A 88 8.03 7.37 2.59
N TRP A 89 7.33 6.75 1.63
CA TRP A 89 7.71 6.78 0.21
C TRP A 89 7.62 8.19 -0.38
N TRP A 90 6.56 8.94 -0.04
CA TRP A 90 6.38 10.33 -0.44
C TRP A 90 7.40 11.23 0.27
N GLY A 91 7.75 10.97 1.52
CA GLY A 91 8.84 11.68 2.22
C GLY A 91 10.20 11.48 1.55
N ALA A 92 10.48 10.27 1.05
CA ALA A 92 11.72 9.93 0.35
C ALA A 92 11.78 10.50 -1.08
N THR A 93 10.65 10.60 -1.78
CA THR A 93 10.61 11.00 -3.20
C THR A 93 10.12 12.43 -3.44
N ALA A 94 9.39 13.03 -2.50
CA ALA A 94 8.80 14.35 -2.65
C ALA A 94 9.69 15.45 -2.07
N LYS A 95 10.68 15.80 -2.89
CA LYS A 95 10.56 17.10 -3.55
C LYS A 95 10.87 16.94 -5.04
N PRO A 96 9.82 16.71 -5.85
CA PRO A 96 9.45 17.81 -6.73
C PRO A 96 7.95 18.15 -6.65
N ARG A 97 7.68 19.44 -6.88
CA ARG A 97 6.39 20.09 -6.69
C ARG A 97 5.42 19.74 -7.83
N ARG A 98 4.15 19.55 -7.46
CA ARG A 98 2.89 19.79 -8.21
C ARG A 98 2.24 18.61 -8.94
N ASN A 99 1.03 18.32 -8.47
CA ASN A 99 -0.18 18.06 -9.26
C ASN A 99 -0.29 16.76 -10.05
N THR A 100 -0.11 15.61 -9.41
CA THR A 100 -0.84 14.41 -9.84
C THR A 100 -1.25 13.61 -8.61
N CYS A 101 -2.54 13.68 -8.26
CA CYS A 101 -3.15 12.72 -7.36
C CYS A 101 -3.07 11.35 -8.03
N MET A 102 -2.07 10.56 -7.67
CA MET A 102 -1.94 9.16 -8.08
C MET A 102 -2.52 8.29 -6.97
N TRP A 103 -3.85 8.37 -6.78
CA TRP A 103 -4.62 7.38 -6.03
C TRP A 103 -5.84 7.02 -6.87
N PRO A 104 -5.91 5.81 -7.47
CA PRO A 104 -7.08 5.40 -8.21
C PRO A 104 -8.10 4.83 -7.22
N ARG A 105 -8.86 5.70 -6.54
CA ARG A 105 -10.13 5.30 -5.90
C ARG A 105 -11.26 6.14 -6.47
N ARG A 106 -11.91 5.54 -7.47
CA ARG A 106 -13.29 5.75 -7.95
C ARG A 106 -14.09 6.81 -7.19
N ILE A 107 -13.93 8.09 -7.53
CA ILE A 107 -15.02 9.06 -7.53
C ILE A 107 -14.81 9.95 -8.75
N LEU A 108 -15.77 9.90 -9.66
CA LEU A 108 -15.88 10.79 -10.82
C LEU A 108 -15.66 12.25 -10.37
N CYS A 109 -14.48 12.80 -10.64
CA CYS A 109 -14.28 14.25 -10.59
C CYS A 109 -14.78 14.82 -11.92
N CYS A 110 -16.10 14.93 -12.06
CA CYS A 110 -16.74 15.69 -13.13
C CYS A 110 -16.58 17.18 -12.78
N ALA A 111 -15.38 17.72 -13.02
CA ALA A 111 -15.08 19.14 -12.88
C ALA A 111 -14.86 19.77 -14.26
N THR A 112 -15.87 19.72 -15.13
CA THR A 112 -15.99 20.69 -16.23
C THR A 112 -16.44 22.04 -15.66
N SER A 113 -15.54 22.70 -14.92
CA SER A 113 -15.68 24.12 -14.59
C SER A 113 -14.93 24.94 -15.62
N THR A 114 -15.56 25.24 -16.75
CA THR A 114 -15.20 26.39 -17.56
C THR A 114 -16.48 27.07 -18.04
N ARG A 115 -17.05 27.87 -17.15
CA ARG A 115 -18.03 28.90 -17.50
C ARG A 115 -17.55 30.21 -16.88
N ARG A 116 -16.84 31.02 -17.66
CA ARG A 116 -16.87 32.50 -17.58
C ARG A 116 -16.12 33.12 -18.77
N SER A 117 -16.84 33.42 -19.83
CA SER A 117 -16.48 34.50 -20.75
C SER A 117 -17.71 35.39 -20.87
N SER A 118 -17.71 36.48 -20.10
CA SER A 118 -18.70 37.54 -20.12
C SER A 118 -17.96 38.85 -20.42
N THR A 119 -18.22 39.39 -21.61
CA THR A 119 -18.11 40.79 -22.08
C THR A 119 -18.22 40.65 -23.60
N GLY A 120 -19.32 40.98 -24.28
CA GLY A 120 -20.04 42.25 -24.22
C GLY A 120 -19.74 43.02 -25.51
N SER A 121 -20.80 43.43 -26.21
CA SER A 121 -20.85 44.52 -27.21
C SER A 121 -20.72 44.14 -28.69
N ALA A 122 -21.88 44.14 -29.36
CA ALA A 122 -22.04 44.41 -30.79
C ALA A 122 -21.63 45.86 -31.13
N PRO A 123 -21.34 46.19 -32.40
CA PRO A 123 -22.21 47.11 -33.15
C PRO A 123 -22.32 46.81 -34.67
N PRO A 124 -23.17 47.56 -35.42
CA PRO A 124 -23.83 47.11 -36.66
C PRO A 124 -23.23 47.69 -37.95
N VAL A 125 -23.62 47.13 -39.10
CA VAL A 125 -24.28 47.78 -40.26
C VAL A 125 -24.94 46.72 -41.15
#